data_AF-A0A4Y8ZWL7-F1
#
_entry.id   AF-A0A4Y8ZWL7-F1
#
_cell.length_a   1.000
_cell.length_b   1.000
_cell.length_c   1.000
_cell.angle_alpha   90.00
_cell.angle_beta   90.00
_cell.angle_gamma   90.00
#
_symmetry.space_group_name_H-M   'P 1'
#
loop_
_entity.id
_entity.type
_entity.pdbx_description
1 polymer ?
#
loop_
_entity_poly.entity_id
_entity_poly.type
_entity_poly.pdbx_seq_one_letter_code
_entity_poly.pdbx_strand_id
1 'polypeptide(L)'
;MLTALLTAALQAASPSAPPPASDESIVVTGERPMTRGDIRHHLVEIGRTEQGQLARFATPICPAVVGMPGPYVDVIVERLRETASGVGLKVADRPCVSNVTLIVVPDGAQFVDAVRSTLIFSGLDPWEVRRVKRERPASAWNRIQAVNEHFQAAGSGGSIRVYGTSLFKQPIQQVILEAFVLIDEKAVVGKSLVQLADYLAMRTLAETKPPREGGDATILSLFDPNAAAPPSQATALDHAYLGGLYASEALRTSGQQRSRITTLIGRTLSPSAETDDRAE
;
A
#
# COMPACT_ATOMS: atom_id res chain seq x y z
N MET A 1 -63.48 21.89 -74.32
CA MET A 1 -63.11 21.05 -73.17
C MET A 1 -61.62 20.77 -73.26
N LEU A 2 -60.85 21.32 -72.31
CA LEU A 2 -59.40 21.24 -72.19
C LEU A 2 -58.95 19.82 -71.77
N THR A 3 -57.82 19.34 -72.28
CA THR A 3 -57.10 18.18 -71.74
C THR A 3 -55.66 18.60 -71.46
N ALA A 4 -55.27 18.56 -70.18
CA ALA A 4 -53.98 18.99 -69.67
C ALA A 4 -52.96 17.83 -69.65
N LEU A 5 -51.73 18.11 -70.05
CA LEU A 5 -50.56 17.22 -69.95
C LEU A 5 -49.94 17.33 -68.55
N LEU A 6 -49.70 16.19 -67.89
CA LEU A 6 -48.95 16.08 -66.63
C LEU A 6 -47.51 15.64 -66.95
N THR A 7 -46.52 16.47 -66.62
CA THR A 7 -45.08 16.13 -66.61
C THR A 7 -44.64 15.75 -65.20
N ALA A 8 -44.13 14.53 -65.03
CA ALA A 8 -43.52 14.06 -63.79
C ALA A 8 -42.01 14.38 -63.79
N ALA A 9 -41.51 15.01 -62.72
CA ALA A 9 -40.08 15.24 -62.50
C ALA A 9 -39.48 14.10 -61.66
N LEU A 10 -38.44 13.45 -62.18
CA LEU A 10 -37.61 12.50 -61.42
C LEU A 10 -36.55 13.28 -60.63
N GLN A 11 -36.51 13.09 -59.31
CA GLN A 11 -35.49 13.68 -58.44
C GLN A 11 -34.39 12.64 -58.17
N ALA A 12 -33.16 12.94 -58.59
CA ALA A 12 -32.00 12.09 -58.33
C ALA A 12 -31.52 12.26 -56.88
N ALA A 13 -31.43 11.15 -56.13
CA ALA A 13 -30.83 11.11 -54.81
C ALA A 13 -29.29 11.05 -54.93
N SER A 14 -28.58 11.91 -54.20
CA SER A 14 -27.11 11.89 -54.12
C SER A 14 -26.66 10.92 -53.01
N PRO A 15 -25.56 10.16 -53.19
CA PRO A 15 -25.03 9.28 -52.14
C PRO A 15 -24.33 10.10 -51.04
N SER A 16 -24.71 9.87 -49.79
CA SER A 16 -24.07 10.43 -48.60
C SER A 16 -22.72 9.73 -48.33
N ALA A 17 -21.65 10.52 -48.21
CA ALA A 17 -20.33 10.04 -47.81
C ALA A 17 -20.32 9.61 -46.33
N PRO A 18 -19.59 8.54 -45.95
CA PRO A 18 -19.44 8.15 -44.57
C PRO A 18 -18.63 9.20 -43.78
N PRO A 19 -18.97 9.46 -42.51
CA PRO A 19 -18.24 10.42 -41.68
C PRO A 19 -16.79 9.96 -41.46
N PRO A 20 -15.82 10.89 -41.39
CA PRO A 20 -14.43 10.54 -41.12
C PRO A 20 -14.30 9.87 -39.75
N ALA A 21 -13.51 8.80 -39.70
CA ALA A 21 -13.15 8.12 -38.46
C ALA A 21 -12.52 9.12 -37.49
N SER A 22 -13.08 9.22 -36.28
CA SER A 22 -12.52 10.02 -35.20
C SER A 22 -11.17 9.46 -34.82
N ASP A 23 -10.14 10.27 -35.00
CA ASP A 23 -8.79 10.08 -34.47
C ASP A 23 -8.92 9.95 -32.94
N GLU A 24 -8.76 8.74 -32.41
CA GLU A 24 -8.69 8.50 -30.97
C GLU A 24 -7.41 9.16 -30.47
N SER A 25 -7.54 10.42 -30.05
CA SER A 25 -6.48 11.11 -29.34
C SER A 25 -6.23 10.36 -28.03
N ILE A 26 -5.16 9.56 -28.01
CA ILE A 26 -4.61 9.00 -26.78
C ILE A 26 -4.07 10.19 -26.00
N VAL A 27 -4.92 10.78 -25.16
CA VAL A 27 -4.52 11.77 -24.17
C VAL A 27 -3.72 11.02 -23.11
N VAL A 28 -2.40 10.96 -23.33
CA VAL A 28 -1.46 10.59 -22.28
C VAL A 28 -1.47 11.73 -21.28
N THR A 29 -2.31 11.62 -20.26
CA THR A 29 -2.26 12.52 -19.10
C THR A 29 -0.93 12.25 -18.40
N GLY A 30 0.11 13.02 -18.77
CA GLY A 30 1.41 12.92 -18.14
C GLY A 30 1.27 13.20 -16.65
N GLU A 31 1.56 12.21 -15.81
CA GLU A 31 1.71 12.44 -14.38
C GLU A 31 2.83 13.46 -14.17
N ARG A 32 2.51 14.56 -13.47
CA ARG A 32 3.51 15.57 -13.13
C ARG A 32 4.66 14.89 -12.36
N PRO A 33 5.92 15.04 -12.78
CA PRO A 33 7.03 14.44 -12.07
C PRO A 33 7.05 14.94 -10.62
N MET A 34 7.03 14.00 -9.67
CA MET A 34 6.98 14.32 -8.24
C MET A 34 8.27 14.99 -7.80
N THR A 35 8.16 16.09 -7.07
CA THR A 35 9.32 16.72 -6.44
C THR A 35 9.75 15.94 -5.20
N ARG A 36 10.99 16.16 -4.74
CA ARG A 36 11.44 15.63 -3.43
C ARG A 36 10.53 16.07 -2.27
N GLY A 37 9.93 17.26 -2.38
CA GLY A 37 8.97 17.80 -1.42
C GLY A 37 7.69 16.97 -1.39
N ASP A 38 7.13 16.69 -2.57
CA ASP A 38 5.90 15.89 -2.73
C ASP A 38 6.10 14.48 -2.16
N ILE A 39 7.20 13.81 -2.54
CA ILE A 39 7.53 12.48 -2.01
C ILE A 39 7.62 12.53 -0.47
N ARG A 40 8.36 13.50 0.09
CA ARG A 40 8.52 13.60 1.54
C ARG A 40 7.19 13.86 2.24
N HIS A 41 6.35 14.72 1.68
CA HIS A 41 5.01 15.00 2.21
C HIS A 41 4.18 13.70 2.24
N HIS A 42 4.15 12.96 1.13
CA HIS A 42 3.49 11.68 1.02
C HIS A 42 3.95 10.70 2.12
N LEU A 43 5.26 10.50 2.30
CA LEU A 43 5.80 9.60 3.32
C LEU A 43 5.44 10.00 4.77
N VAL A 44 5.25 11.29 5.03
CA VAL A 44 4.80 11.80 6.33
C VAL A 44 3.30 11.57 6.51
N GLU A 45 2.54 11.75 5.43
CA GLU A 45 1.10 11.56 5.42
C GLU A 45 0.71 10.11 5.67
N ILE A 46 1.29 9.16 4.93
CA ILE A 46 0.87 7.75 5.00
C ILE A 46 1.59 6.96 6.09
N GLY A 47 2.80 7.36 6.50
CA GLY A 47 3.63 6.59 7.44
C GLY A 47 3.36 6.93 8.91
N ARG A 48 3.16 5.91 9.74
CA ARG A 48 3.22 6.01 11.20
C ARG A 48 4.66 5.85 11.70
N THR A 49 4.91 6.28 12.93
CA THR A 49 6.23 6.16 13.56
C THR A 49 6.08 5.65 14.96
N GLU A 50 6.88 4.64 15.32
CA GLU A 50 7.00 4.14 16.67
C GLU A 50 8.28 4.66 17.29
N GLN A 51 8.16 5.34 18.43
CA GLN A 51 9.30 5.97 19.14
C GLN A 51 10.24 6.76 18.20
N GLY A 52 9.66 7.43 17.20
CA GLY A 52 10.42 8.20 16.23
C GLY A 52 11.18 7.38 15.18
N GLN A 53 10.78 6.14 14.88
CA GLN A 53 11.33 5.30 13.82
C GLN A 53 10.20 4.70 12.97
N LEU A 54 10.50 4.30 11.73
CA LEU A 54 9.59 3.52 10.90
C LEU A 54 9.76 2.03 11.21
N ALA A 55 8.69 1.39 11.69
CA ALA A 55 8.71 -0.04 11.99
C ALA A 55 8.72 -0.87 10.69
N ARG A 56 9.39 -2.02 10.75
CA ARG A 56 9.50 -2.97 9.62
C ARG A 56 9.74 -4.40 10.10
N PHE A 57 9.54 -5.37 9.23
CA PHE A 57 9.92 -6.76 9.53
C PHE A 57 11.44 -6.93 9.55
N ALA A 58 11.93 -7.72 10.50
CA ALA A 58 13.33 -8.15 10.58
C ALA A 58 13.50 -9.67 10.39
N THR A 59 12.39 -10.41 10.37
CA THR A 59 12.31 -11.86 10.17
C THR A 59 11.54 -12.17 8.89
N PRO A 60 11.68 -13.39 8.33
CA PRO A 60 10.89 -13.78 7.17
C PRO A 60 9.38 -13.66 7.43
N ILE A 61 8.62 -13.21 6.43
CA ILE A 61 7.17 -13.13 6.53
C ILE A 61 6.50 -14.44 6.10
N CYS A 62 5.34 -14.73 6.68
CA CYS A 62 4.46 -15.83 6.33
C CYS A 62 3.03 -15.27 6.21
N PRO A 63 2.56 -14.95 5.00
CA PRO A 63 1.22 -14.41 4.79
C PRO A 63 0.11 -15.46 4.94
N ALA A 64 -1.03 -15.04 5.49
CA ALA A 64 -2.27 -15.81 5.51
C ALA A 64 -3.49 -14.92 5.25
N VAL A 65 -4.57 -15.54 4.77
CA VAL A 65 -5.88 -14.90 4.60
C VAL A 65 -6.95 -15.76 5.28
N VAL A 66 -7.81 -15.13 6.07
CA VAL A 66 -8.92 -15.76 6.79
C VAL A 66 -10.24 -15.13 6.34
N GLY A 67 -11.27 -15.95 6.18
CA GLY A 67 -12.62 -15.49 5.81
C GLY A 67 -12.84 -15.32 4.30
N MET A 68 -12.02 -15.96 3.45
CA MET A 68 -12.18 -15.96 1.99
C MET A 68 -12.11 -17.38 1.42
N PRO A 69 -12.75 -17.65 0.25
CA PRO A 69 -12.60 -18.91 -0.47
C PRO A 69 -11.14 -19.22 -0.86
N GLY A 70 -10.72 -20.48 -0.73
CA GLY A 70 -9.35 -20.95 -0.96
C GLY A 70 -8.69 -20.46 -2.25
N PRO A 71 -9.34 -20.56 -3.43
CA PRO A 71 -8.74 -20.07 -4.68
C PRO A 71 -8.37 -18.59 -4.67
N TYR A 72 -9.11 -17.75 -3.92
CA TYR A 72 -8.80 -16.32 -3.79
C TYR A 72 -7.68 -16.08 -2.77
N VAL A 73 -7.62 -16.89 -1.72
CA VAL A 73 -6.55 -16.87 -0.72
C VAL A 73 -5.19 -17.09 -1.38
N ASP A 74 -5.06 -18.10 -2.24
CA ASP A 74 -3.79 -18.43 -2.88
C ASP A 74 -3.26 -17.28 -3.75
N VAL A 75 -4.13 -16.62 -4.51
CA VAL A 75 -3.75 -15.47 -5.35
C VAL A 75 -3.25 -14.29 -4.50
N ILE A 76 -3.96 -13.95 -3.42
CA ILE A 76 -3.57 -12.84 -2.53
C ILE A 76 -2.25 -13.15 -1.82
N VAL A 77 -2.12 -14.38 -1.30
CA VAL A 77 -0.90 -14.82 -0.62
C VAL A 77 0.28 -14.78 -1.56
N GLU A 78 0.18 -15.36 -2.76
CA GLU A 78 1.31 -15.41 -3.69
C GLU A 78 1.75 -14.01 -4.12
N ARG A 79 0.80 -13.13 -4.45
CA ARG A 79 1.12 -11.74 -4.80
C ARG A 79 1.82 -10.99 -3.66
N LEU A 80 1.41 -11.22 -2.40
CA LEU A 80 2.08 -10.61 -1.26
C LEU A 80 3.49 -11.17 -1.06
N ARG A 81 3.70 -12.47 -1.29
CA ARG A 81 5.03 -13.11 -1.26
C ARG A 81 5.94 -12.54 -2.35
N GLU A 82 5.42 -12.35 -3.57
CA GLU A 82 6.13 -11.71 -4.68
C GLU A 82 6.50 -10.27 -4.34
N THR A 83 5.56 -9.48 -3.84
CA THR A 83 5.78 -8.07 -3.45
C THR A 83 6.85 -7.96 -2.36
N ALA A 84 6.77 -8.80 -1.33
CA ALA A 84 7.76 -8.84 -0.26
C ALA A 84 9.15 -9.20 -0.80
N SER A 85 9.24 -10.27 -1.59
CA SER A 85 10.52 -10.69 -2.20
C SER A 85 11.11 -9.59 -3.09
N GLY A 86 10.26 -8.91 -3.87
CA GLY A 86 10.66 -7.82 -4.75
C GLY A 86 11.24 -6.60 -4.02
N VAL A 87 10.86 -6.36 -2.77
CA VAL A 87 11.43 -5.29 -1.93
C VAL A 87 12.58 -5.76 -1.03
N GLY A 88 13.05 -7.00 -1.21
CA GLY A 88 14.17 -7.58 -0.46
C GLY A 88 13.82 -8.19 0.89
N LEU A 89 12.52 -8.35 1.20
CA LEU A 89 12.09 -9.10 2.36
C LEU A 89 12.24 -10.60 2.11
N LYS A 90 12.64 -11.33 3.16
CA LYS A 90 12.60 -12.79 3.13
C LYS A 90 11.18 -13.26 3.35
N VAL A 91 10.81 -14.33 2.66
CA VAL A 91 9.51 -14.99 2.82
C VAL A 91 9.78 -16.43 3.28
N ALA A 92 9.05 -16.86 4.31
CA ALA A 92 9.20 -18.21 4.86
C ALA A 92 8.66 -19.28 3.90
N ASP A 93 9.28 -20.46 3.92
CA ASP A 93 8.77 -21.66 3.26
C ASP A 93 7.53 -22.19 3.98
N ARG A 94 6.65 -22.90 3.25
CA ARG A 94 5.43 -23.50 3.80
C ARG A 94 5.69 -24.95 4.25
N PRO A 95 5.08 -25.43 5.36
CA PRO A 95 4.21 -24.70 6.28
C PRO A 95 4.99 -23.76 7.22
N CYS A 96 4.42 -22.60 7.52
CA CYS A 96 4.98 -21.61 8.44
C CYS A 96 3.89 -21.02 9.36
N VAL A 97 4.33 -20.39 10.45
CA VAL A 97 3.43 -19.66 11.36
C VAL A 97 3.18 -18.27 10.78
N SER A 98 1.91 -17.90 10.59
CA SER A 98 1.53 -16.61 10.02
C SER A 98 1.97 -15.44 10.89
N ASN A 99 2.54 -14.41 10.28
CA ASN A 99 2.82 -13.12 10.90
C ASN A 99 2.32 -11.92 10.07
N VAL A 100 1.67 -12.18 8.94
CA VAL A 100 0.95 -11.19 8.15
C VAL A 100 -0.41 -11.77 7.81
N THR A 101 -1.48 -11.20 8.33
CA THR A 101 -2.82 -11.79 8.17
C THR A 101 -3.83 -10.78 7.64
N LEU A 102 -4.46 -11.12 6.51
CA LEU A 102 -5.71 -10.50 6.08
C LEU A 102 -6.88 -11.25 6.71
N ILE A 103 -7.77 -10.52 7.38
CA ILE A 103 -8.95 -11.03 8.04
C ILE A 103 -10.17 -10.38 7.38
N VAL A 104 -11.03 -11.18 6.77
CA VAL A 104 -12.30 -10.74 6.20
C VAL A 104 -13.44 -11.24 7.07
N VAL A 105 -14.31 -10.34 7.52
CA VAL A 105 -15.41 -10.69 8.45
C VAL A 105 -16.70 -9.96 8.10
N PRO A 106 -17.87 -10.50 8.47
CA PRO A 106 -19.14 -9.82 8.24
C PRO A 106 -19.24 -8.43 8.92
N ASP A 107 -18.70 -8.30 10.13
CA ASP A 107 -18.67 -7.06 10.93
C ASP A 107 -17.35 -6.95 11.69
N GLY A 108 -16.48 -6.03 11.28
CA GLY A 108 -15.18 -5.86 11.90
C GLY A 108 -15.23 -5.23 13.29
N ALA A 109 -16.22 -4.41 13.62
CA ALA A 109 -16.33 -3.83 14.94
C ALA A 109 -16.70 -4.89 15.98
N GLN A 110 -17.63 -5.79 15.63
CA GLN A 110 -18.00 -6.95 16.45
C GLN A 110 -16.83 -7.92 16.56
N PHE A 111 -16.09 -8.18 15.48
CA PHE A 111 -14.90 -9.01 15.51
C PHE A 111 -13.87 -8.48 16.52
N VAL A 112 -13.55 -7.17 16.47
CA VAL A 112 -12.61 -6.55 17.41
C VAL A 112 -13.08 -6.73 18.86
N ASP A 113 -14.38 -6.53 19.15
CA ASP A 113 -14.91 -6.75 20.51
C ASP A 113 -14.74 -8.20 20.99
N ALA A 114 -14.93 -9.17 20.08
CA ALA A 114 -14.83 -10.59 20.40
C ALA A 114 -13.39 -11.04 20.67
N VAL A 115 -12.40 -10.46 19.98
CA VAL A 115 -11.00 -10.94 20.05
C VAL A 115 -10.03 -9.99 20.76
N ARG A 116 -10.48 -8.85 21.30
CA ARG A 116 -9.62 -7.84 21.96
C ARG A 116 -8.77 -8.37 23.13
N SER A 117 -9.15 -9.51 23.74
CA SER A 117 -8.40 -10.16 24.84
C SER A 117 -7.41 -11.23 24.36
N THR A 118 -7.34 -11.49 23.05
CA THR A 118 -6.47 -12.52 22.46
C THR A 118 -5.08 -11.98 22.10
N LEU A 119 -4.19 -12.88 21.68
CA LEU A 119 -2.82 -12.53 21.27
C LEU A 119 -2.77 -11.54 20.09
N ILE A 120 -3.79 -11.49 19.25
CA ILE A 120 -3.86 -10.60 18.07
C ILE A 120 -3.81 -9.11 18.46
N PHE A 121 -4.29 -8.76 19.66
CA PHE A 121 -4.25 -7.40 20.22
C PHE A 121 -3.29 -7.28 21.41
N SER A 122 -2.49 -8.31 21.70
CA SER A 122 -1.58 -8.29 22.84
C SER A 122 -0.48 -7.25 22.66
N GLY A 123 -0.31 -6.38 23.66
CA GLY A 123 0.65 -5.28 23.64
C GLY A 123 0.17 -4.01 22.95
N LEU A 124 -1.08 -3.97 22.46
CA LEU A 124 -1.69 -2.74 21.97
C LEU A 124 -2.33 -1.96 23.11
N ASP A 125 -2.16 -0.64 23.09
CA ASP A 125 -2.85 0.24 24.02
C ASP A 125 -4.38 0.25 23.76
N PRO A 126 -5.20 0.50 24.80
CA PRO A 126 -6.65 0.55 24.64
C PRO A 126 -7.15 1.59 23.63
N TRP A 127 -6.44 2.71 23.46
CA TRP A 127 -6.79 3.72 22.46
C TRP A 127 -6.60 3.20 21.03
N GLU A 128 -5.65 2.29 20.87
CA GLU A 128 -5.27 1.72 19.60
C GLU A 128 -6.23 0.62 19.15
N VAL A 129 -6.66 -0.22 20.09
CA VAL A 129 -7.78 -1.15 19.89
C VAL A 129 -9.04 -0.38 19.49
N ARG A 130 -9.32 0.76 20.14
CA ARG A 130 -10.46 1.62 19.79
C ARG A 130 -10.31 2.25 18.40
N ARG A 131 -9.10 2.63 17.97
CA ARG A 131 -8.85 3.12 16.60
C ARG A 131 -9.15 2.03 15.58
N VAL A 132 -8.58 0.84 15.77
CA VAL A 132 -8.81 -0.32 14.88
C VAL A 132 -10.31 -0.60 14.74
N LYS A 133 -11.05 -0.62 15.86
CA LYS A 133 -12.50 -0.80 15.84
C LYS A 133 -13.23 0.24 14.98
N ARG A 134 -12.87 1.53 15.11
CA ARG A 134 -13.54 2.64 14.42
C ARG A 134 -13.15 2.81 12.95
N GLU A 135 -11.92 2.44 12.58
CA GLU A 135 -11.41 2.56 11.22
C GLU A 135 -12.10 1.53 10.32
N ARG A 136 -13.09 1.96 9.54
CA ARG A 136 -13.93 1.12 8.67
C ARG A 136 -13.90 1.67 7.23
N PRO A 137 -14.14 0.82 6.21
CA PRO A 137 -14.41 -0.62 6.31
C PRO A 137 -13.14 -1.47 6.42
N ALA A 138 -11.95 -0.86 6.32
CA ALA A 138 -10.66 -1.53 6.39
C ALA A 138 -9.75 -0.88 7.44
N SER A 139 -9.37 -1.66 8.45
CA SER A 139 -8.42 -1.25 9.51
C SER A 139 -7.15 -2.08 9.46
N ALA A 140 -6.04 -1.51 9.94
CA ALA A 140 -4.81 -2.25 10.14
C ALA A 140 -4.14 -1.89 11.47
N TRP A 141 -3.38 -2.85 11.99
CA TRP A 141 -2.51 -2.67 13.13
C TRP A 141 -1.33 -3.63 13.06
N ASN A 142 -0.27 -3.25 13.77
CA ASN A 142 0.98 -3.98 13.85
C ASN A 142 1.29 -4.20 15.33
N ARG A 143 1.77 -5.39 15.67
CA ARG A 143 2.41 -5.65 16.95
C ARG A 143 3.89 -5.36 16.78
N ILE A 144 4.34 -4.28 17.40
CA ILE A 144 5.70 -3.77 17.25
C ILE A 144 6.46 -4.00 18.55
N GLN A 145 7.72 -4.38 18.41
CA GLN A 145 8.62 -4.59 19.53
C GLN A 145 9.93 -3.84 19.30
N ALA A 146 10.31 -3.04 20.29
CA ALA A 146 11.64 -2.46 20.35
C ALA A 146 12.66 -3.56 20.65
N VAL A 147 13.70 -3.64 19.82
CA VAL A 147 14.82 -4.55 20.01
C VAL A 147 16.15 -3.82 19.86
N ASN A 148 17.18 -4.32 20.54
CA ASN A 148 18.53 -3.79 20.44
C ASN A 148 19.25 -4.23 19.14
N GLU A 149 20.54 -3.91 19.03
CA GLU A 149 21.42 -4.28 17.90
C GLU A 149 21.58 -5.80 17.69
N HIS A 150 21.25 -6.60 18.70
CA HIS A 150 21.29 -8.06 18.68
C HIS A 150 19.88 -8.68 18.57
N PHE A 151 18.87 -7.89 18.20
CA PHE A 151 17.46 -8.33 18.12
C PHE A 151 16.89 -8.85 19.45
N GLN A 152 17.42 -8.37 20.58
CA GLN A 152 16.92 -8.70 21.91
C GLN A 152 15.91 -7.66 22.35
N ALA A 153 14.74 -8.13 22.79
CA ALA A 153 13.67 -7.30 23.34
C ALA A 153 13.90 -6.97 24.82
N ALA A 154 13.01 -6.14 25.38
CA ALA A 154 13.01 -5.82 26.80
C ALA A 154 12.83 -7.09 27.63
N GLY A 155 13.64 -7.22 28.69
CA GLY A 155 13.44 -8.29 29.68
C GLY A 155 12.19 -8.05 30.53
N SER A 156 11.94 -8.95 31.49
CA SER A 156 10.75 -8.89 32.36
C SER A 156 10.61 -7.60 33.20
N GLY A 157 11.67 -6.79 33.30
CA GLY A 157 11.67 -5.47 33.95
C GLY A 157 11.45 -4.27 33.01
N GLY A 158 11.16 -4.50 31.73
CA GLY A 158 10.92 -3.44 30.74
C GLY A 158 12.17 -2.70 30.26
N SER A 159 13.36 -3.03 30.76
CA SER A 159 14.63 -2.47 30.29
C SER A 159 15.21 -3.30 29.14
N ILE A 160 15.72 -2.60 28.12
CA ILE A 160 16.49 -3.18 27.02
C ILE A 160 17.96 -2.89 27.27
N ARG A 161 18.79 -3.93 27.26
CA ARG A 161 20.25 -3.77 27.34
C ARG A 161 20.80 -3.40 25.97
N VAL A 162 21.60 -2.34 25.92
CA VAL A 162 22.23 -1.83 24.70
C VAL A 162 23.74 -1.84 24.92
N TYR A 163 24.51 -2.21 23.91
CA TYR A 163 25.96 -2.44 24.04
C TYR A 163 26.76 -1.41 23.23
N GLY A 164 26.17 -0.85 22.18
CA GLY A 164 26.76 0.24 21.38
C GLY A 164 26.31 1.64 21.83
N THR A 165 27.26 2.56 21.93
CA THR A 165 26.99 4.01 21.99
C THR A 165 27.30 4.62 20.63
N SER A 166 26.30 5.19 19.95
CA SER A 166 26.49 5.89 18.68
C SER A 166 25.77 7.22 18.72
N LEU A 167 26.43 8.28 18.24
CA LEU A 167 25.78 9.58 18.02
C LEU A 167 24.85 9.56 16.80
N PHE A 168 25.04 8.61 15.89
CA PHE A 168 24.38 8.57 14.59
C PHE A 168 23.36 7.44 14.44
N LYS A 169 23.39 6.45 15.34
CA LYS A 169 22.47 5.31 15.34
C LYS A 169 21.63 5.30 16.61
N GLN A 170 20.35 4.99 16.47
CA GLN A 170 19.49 4.69 17.60
C GLN A 170 19.95 3.39 18.26
N PRO A 171 19.91 3.27 19.60
CA PRO A 171 20.34 2.06 20.30
C PRO A 171 19.32 0.92 20.17
N ILE A 172 18.10 1.23 19.71
CA ILE A 172 17.03 0.27 19.44
C ILE A 172 16.43 0.50 18.05
N GLN A 173 15.74 -0.50 17.54
CA GLN A 173 14.91 -0.46 16.33
C GLN A 173 13.53 -1.02 16.63
N GLN A 174 12.54 -0.55 15.88
CA GLN A 174 11.15 -1.00 15.97
C GLN A 174 10.90 -2.10 14.95
N VAL A 175 10.67 -3.32 15.44
CA VAL A 175 10.45 -4.50 14.60
C VAL A 175 8.98 -4.87 14.62
N ILE A 176 8.39 -5.09 13.45
CA ILE A 176 7.05 -5.67 13.30
C ILE A 176 7.17 -7.17 13.60
N LEU A 177 6.45 -7.64 14.61
CA LEU A 177 6.32 -9.06 14.95
C LEU A 177 5.19 -9.70 14.17
N GLU A 178 4.02 -9.05 14.16
CA GLU A 178 2.81 -9.47 13.47
C GLU A 178 2.10 -8.25 12.90
N ALA A 179 1.47 -8.40 11.74
CA ALA A 179 0.70 -7.38 11.08
C ALA A 179 -0.66 -7.92 10.62
N PHE A 180 -1.70 -7.12 10.81
CA PHE A 180 -3.07 -7.52 10.52
C PHE A 180 -3.79 -6.45 9.71
N VAL A 181 -4.58 -6.89 8.75
CA VAL A 181 -5.59 -6.08 8.06
C VAL A 181 -6.93 -6.73 8.28
N LEU A 182 -7.91 -5.96 8.72
CA LEU A 182 -9.28 -6.41 8.96
C LEU A 182 -10.21 -5.63 8.03
N ILE A 183 -10.93 -6.35 7.18
CA ILE A 183 -11.84 -5.80 6.18
C ILE A 183 -13.25 -6.35 6.39
N ASP A 184 -14.23 -5.46 6.38
CA ASP A 184 -15.63 -5.88 6.36
C ASP A 184 -15.95 -6.57 5.02
N GLU A 185 -16.56 -7.76 5.04
CA GLU A 185 -16.79 -8.63 3.88
C GLU A 185 -17.47 -7.90 2.72
N LYS A 186 -18.45 -7.05 3.03
CA LYS A 186 -19.17 -6.25 2.03
C LYS A 186 -18.29 -5.28 1.26
N ALA A 187 -17.20 -4.79 1.87
CA ALA A 187 -16.28 -3.86 1.24
C ALA A 187 -15.31 -4.54 0.26
N VAL A 188 -15.15 -5.85 0.35
CA VAL A 188 -14.34 -6.65 -0.59
C VAL A 188 -15.03 -6.75 -1.96
N VAL A 189 -16.36 -6.67 -2.00
CA VAL A 189 -17.14 -6.78 -3.23
C VAL A 189 -16.74 -5.68 -4.22
N GLY A 190 -16.44 -6.07 -5.45
CA GLY A 190 -16.03 -5.16 -6.52
C GLY A 190 -14.55 -4.76 -6.49
N LYS A 191 -13.75 -5.27 -5.54
CA LYS A 191 -12.29 -5.11 -5.52
C LYS A 191 -11.61 -6.30 -6.20
N SER A 192 -10.56 -6.04 -6.96
CA SER A 192 -9.76 -7.12 -7.53
C SER A 192 -8.85 -7.77 -6.47
N LEU A 193 -8.49 -9.04 -6.66
CA LEU A 193 -7.54 -9.72 -5.77
C LEU A 193 -6.16 -9.03 -5.76
N VAL A 194 -5.79 -8.43 -6.89
CA VAL A 194 -4.59 -7.58 -7.04
C VAL A 194 -4.65 -6.39 -6.09
N GLN A 195 -5.75 -5.63 -6.12
CA GLN A 195 -5.95 -4.47 -5.24
C GLN A 195 -5.90 -4.87 -3.76
N LEU A 196 -6.56 -5.97 -3.39
CA LEU A 196 -6.58 -6.45 -2.00
C LEU A 196 -5.18 -6.84 -1.52
N ALA A 197 -4.40 -7.54 -2.34
CA ALA A 197 -3.05 -7.95 -2.02
C ALA A 197 -2.09 -6.74 -1.92
N ASP A 198 -2.22 -5.76 -2.80
CA ASP A 198 -1.39 -4.56 -2.81
C ASP A 198 -1.71 -3.63 -1.62
N TYR A 199 -3.00 -3.48 -1.30
CA TYR A 199 -3.44 -2.80 -0.09
C TYR A 199 -2.90 -3.50 1.16
N LEU A 200 -3.01 -4.84 1.20
CA LEU A 200 -2.46 -5.65 2.28
C LEU A 200 -0.95 -5.44 2.43
N ALA A 201 -0.19 -5.46 1.32
CA ALA A 201 1.26 -5.24 1.34
C ALA A 201 1.60 -3.88 1.95
N MET A 202 0.96 -2.81 1.49
CA MET A 202 1.22 -1.45 2.00
C MET A 202 0.85 -1.29 3.47
N ARG A 203 -0.22 -1.96 3.93
CA ARG A 203 -0.72 -1.87 5.31
C ARG A 203 0.01 -2.77 6.30
N THR A 204 0.74 -3.78 5.83
CA THR A 204 1.38 -4.78 6.70
C THR A 204 2.89 -4.75 6.64
N LEU A 205 3.49 -4.56 5.46
CA LEU A 205 4.94 -4.50 5.31
C LEU A 205 5.53 -3.17 5.78
N ALA A 206 4.69 -2.17 6.01
CA ALA A 206 5.03 -0.92 6.66
C ALA A 206 3.87 -0.51 7.56
N GLU A 207 4.16 0.24 8.61
CA GLU A 207 3.12 0.80 9.45
C GLU A 207 2.50 2.03 8.79
N THR A 208 1.49 1.82 7.94
CA THR A 208 0.86 2.89 7.16
C THR A 208 -0.58 3.16 7.59
N LYS A 209 -1.10 4.31 7.17
CA LYS A 209 -2.50 4.73 7.29
C LYS A 209 -3.02 5.21 5.93
N PRO A 210 -4.35 5.13 5.70
CA PRO A 210 -4.94 5.74 4.52
C PRO A 210 -4.54 7.23 4.42
N PRO A 211 -4.37 7.77 3.20
CA PRO A 211 -4.15 9.19 3.01
C PRO A 211 -5.35 9.99 3.52
N ARG A 212 -5.18 11.32 3.65
CA ARG A 212 -6.34 12.20 3.83
C ARG A 212 -7.18 12.19 2.55
N GLU A 213 -8.46 12.56 2.68
CA GLU A 213 -9.39 12.65 1.55
C GLU A 213 -8.79 13.50 0.43
N GLY A 214 -8.82 12.99 -0.80
CA GLY A 214 -8.25 13.66 -1.97
C GLY A 214 -6.71 13.68 -2.03
N GLY A 215 -6.03 12.86 -1.23
CA GLY A 215 -4.57 12.70 -1.27
C GLY A 215 -4.05 12.06 -2.56
N ASP A 216 -2.73 11.91 -2.64
CA ASP A 216 -2.03 11.37 -3.83
C ASP A 216 -2.54 9.98 -4.26
N ALA A 217 -2.28 9.60 -5.52
CA ALA A 217 -2.57 8.27 -6.02
C ALA A 217 -1.73 7.19 -5.29
N THR A 218 -2.38 6.45 -4.39
CA THR A 218 -1.82 5.31 -3.65
C THR A 218 -2.86 4.21 -3.54
N ILE A 219 -2.45 2.95 -3.53
CA ILE A 219 -3.36 1.84 -3.23
C ILE A 219 -3.99 1.96 -1.84
N LEU A 220 -3.39 2.74 -0.93
CA LEU A 220 -3.94 2.99 0.41
C LEU A 220 -5.30 3.71 0.39
N SER A 221 -5.70 4.33 -0.72
CA SER A 221 -7.03 4.91 -0.92
C SER A 221 -8.10 3.91 -1.38
N LEU A 222 -7.78 2.61 -1.48
CA LEU A 222 -8.67 1.57 -2.03
C LEU A 222 -10.08 1.55 -1.42
N PHE A 223 -10.17 1.88 -0.13
CA PHE A 223 -11.40 1.88 0.66
C PHE A 223 -11.88 3.30 1.04
N ASP A 224 -11.30 4.35 0.44
CA ASP A 224 -11.79 5.71 0.58
C ASP A 224 -13.08 5.87 -0.26
N PRO A 225 -14.24 6.16 0.36
CA PRO A 225 -15.50 6.34 -0.37
C PRO A 225 -15.49 7.58 -1.30
N ASN A 226 -14.58 8.52 -1.06
CA ASN A 226 -14.45 9.75 -1.83
C ASN A 226 -13.37 9.66 -2.92
N ALA A 227 -12.65 8.53 -3.02
CA ALA A 227 -11.69 8.31 -4.09
C ALA A 227 -12.42 8.10 -5.43
N ALA A 228 -12.23 9.03 -6.37
CA ALA A 228 -12.90 9.00 -7.67
C ALA A 228 -12.60 7.72 -8.48
N ALA A 229 -11.36 7.22 -8.40
CA ALA A 229 -10.96 5.93 -8.95
C ALA A 229 -9.71 5.44 -8.19
N PRO A 230 -9.83 4.49 -7.24
CA PRO A 230 -8.67 3.93 -6.58
C PRO A 230 -7.78 3.18 -7.59
N PRO A 231 -6.46 3.20 -7.43
CA PRO A 231 -5.54 2.47 -8.32
C PRO A 231 -5.92 1.00 -8.49
N SER A 232 -5.71 0.45 -9.70
CA SER A 232 -5.95 -0.97 -9.99
C SER A 232 -4.91 -1.91 -9.36
N GLN A 233 -3.78 -1.35 -8.92
CA GLN A 233 -2.66 -2.01 -8.24
C GLN A 233 -1.84 -0.97 -7.46
N ALA A 234 -0.88 -1.42 -6.65
CA ALA A 234 0.13 -0.55 -6.05
C ALA A 234 0.80 0.34 -7.10
N THR A 235 0.91 1.64 -6.80
CA THR A 235 1.53 2.60 -7.71
C THR A 235 3.05 2.48 -7.68
N ALA A 236 3.74 3.12 -8.64
CA ALA A 236 5.20 3.18 -8.63
C ALA A 236 5.73 3.81 -7.33
N LEU A 237 5.01 4.78 -6.77
CA LEU A 237 5.35 5.40 -5.48
C LEU A 237 5.17 4.44 -4.31
N ASP A 238 4.10 3.63 -4.29
CA ASP A 238 3.87 2.61 -3.27
C ASP A 238 5.01 1.58 -3.25
N HIS A 239 5.38 1.04 -4.42
CA HIS A 239 6.49 0.11 -4.55
C HIS A 239 7.83 0.74 -4.15
N ALA A 240 8.09 1.98 -4.59
CA ALA A 240 9.33 2.68 -4.26
C ALA A 240 9.41 3.04 -2.76
N TYR A 241 8.28 3.29 -2.09
CA TYR A 241 8.25 3.46 -0.64
C TYR A 241 8.67 2.19 0.09
N LEU A 242 8.07 1.04 -0.21
CA LEU A 242 8.43 -0.22 0.42
C LEU A 242 9.89 -0.60 0.11
N GLY A 243 10.31 -0.49 -1.15
CA GLY A 243 11.71 -0.73 -1.54
C GLY A 243 12.69 0.19 -0.80
N GLY A 244 12.37 1.48 -0.71
CA GLY A 244 13.18 2.44 0.03
C GLY A 244 13.21 2.14 1.53
N LEU A 245 12.08 1.75 2.13
CA LEU A 245 11.99 1.38 3.54
C LEU A 245 12.91 0.20 3.83
N TYR A 246 12.84 -0.88 3.05
CA TYR A 246 13.64 -2.08 3.27
C TYR A 246 15.12 -1.92 2.88
N ALA A 247 15.45 -0.99 1.97
CA ALA A 247 16.83 -0.61 1.68
C ALA A 247 17.44 0.40 2.67
N SER A 248 16.63 1.03 3.55
CA SER A 248 17.11 2.01 4.53
C SER A 248 17.70 1.35 5.79
N GLU A 249 18.51 2.09 6.56
CA GLU A 249 19.06 1.60 7.84
C GLU A 249 18.02 1.62 8.99
N ALA A 250 18.02 0.58 9.85
CA ALA A 250 16.96 0.42 10.87
C ALA A 250 17.16 1.35 12.05
N LEU A 251 18.41 1.45 12.46
CA LEU A 251 18.85 2.16 13.66
C LEU A 251 19.02 3.65 13.37
N ARG A 252 18.07 4.26 12.67
CA ARG A 252 18.05 5.70 12.33
C ARG A 252 16.73 6.31 12.78
N THR A 253 16.71 7.62 12.97
CA THR A 253 15.45 8.33 13.26
C THR A 253 14.55 8.33 12.02
N SER A 254 13.24 8.47 12.22
CA SER A 254 12.24 8.53 11.15
C SER A 254 12.51 9.67 10.18
N GLY A 255 13.03 10.81 10.65
CA GLY A 255 13.45 11.92 9.79
C GLY A 255 14.60 11.54 8.86
N GLN A 256 15.62 10.84 9.38
CA GLN A 256 16.74 10.34 8.59
C GLN A 256 16.30 9.22 7.62
N GLN A 257 15.47 8.28 8.09
CA GLN A 257 14.90 7.21 7.28
C GLN A 257 14.10 7.80 6.12
N ARG A 258 13.15 8.71 6.39
CA ARG A 258 12.35 9.39 5.35
C ARG A 258 13.23 10.13 4.36
N SER A 259 14.24 10.87 4.81
CA SER A 259 15.18 11.56 3.91
C SER A 259 15.92 10.59 2.97
N ARG A 260 16.36 9.44 3.50
CA ARG A 260 16.99 8.39 2.70
C ARG A 260 16.01 7.76 1.71
N ILE A 261 14.81 7.41 2.18
CA ILE A 261 13.73 6.83 1.35
C ILE A 261 13.36 7.80 0.23
N THR A 262 13.14 9.10 0.51
CA THR A 262 12.87 10.13 -0.50
C THR A 262 13.96 10.19 -1.57
N THR A 263 15.23 10.05 -1.17
CA THR A 263 16.36 10.03 -2.12
C THR A 263 16.34 8.79 -3.01
N LEU A 264 16.02 7.62 -2.45
CA LEU A 264 15.91 6.36 -3.19
C LEU A 264 14.73 6.38 -4.17
N ILE A 265 13.57 6.88 -3.74
CA ILE A 265 12.39 7.04 -4.59
C ILE A 265 12.71 7.97 -5.76
N GLY A 266 13.34 9.14 -5.49
CA GLY A 266 13.69 10.09 -6.56
C GLY A 266 14.60 9.51 -7.64
N ARG A 267 15.54 8.62 -7.27
CA ARG A 267 16.38 7.90 -8.25
C ARG A 267 15.60 6.85 -9.04
N THR A 268 14.66 6.17 -8.38
CA THR A 268 13.85 5.11 -8.99
C THR A 268 12.83 5.67 -9.98
N LEU A 269 12.20 6.79 -9.64
CA LEU A 269 11.14 7.41 -10.45
C LEU A 269 11.68 8.38 -11.52
N SER A 270 12.93 8.83 -11.40
CA SER A 270 13.60 9.70 -12.39
C SER A 270 14.97 9.12 -12.83
N PRO A 271 15.01 7.95 -13.50
CA PRO A 271 16.26 7.26 -13.84
C PRO A 271 17.10 8.00 -14.91
N SER A 272 16.51 8.90 -15.69
CA SER A 272 17.13 9.54 -16.87
C SER A 272 18.18 10.62 -16.58
N ALA A 273 18.48 10.95 -15.31
CA ALA A 273 19.50 11.94 -14.96
C ALA A 273 20.92 11.36 -14.75
N GLU A 274 21.10 10.03 -14.75
CA GLU A 274 22.41 9.40 -14.45
C GLU A 274 23.15 8.87 -15.70
N THR A 275 22.53 8.83 -16.87
CA THR A 275 23.15 8.30 -18.10
C THR A 275 23.86 9.33 -18.98
N ASP A 276 23.69 10.64 -18.74
CA ASP A 276 24.28 11.69 -19.59
C ASP A 276 25.69 12.12 -19.12
N ASP A 277 26.09 11.77 -17.89
CA ASP A 277 27.34 12.23 -17.26
C ASP A 277 28.52 11.24 -17.46
N ARG A 278 28.36 10.24 -18.35
CA ARG A 278 29.41 9.26 -18.70
C ARG A 278 29.80 9.27 -20.18
N ALA A 279 29.35 10.28 -20.92
CA ALA A 279 29.62 10.42 -22.35
C ALA A 279 30.19 11.80 -22.71
N GLU A 280 31.17 12.29 -21.94
CA GLU A 280 32.12 13.33 -22.40
C GLU A 280 33.53 13.04 -21.87
#